data_AF-A0A853C2X1-F1
#
_entry.id   AF-A0A853C2X1-F1
#
_cell.length_a   1.000
_cell.length_b   1.000
_cell.length_c   1.000
_cell.angle_alpha   90.00
_cell.angle_beta   90.00
_cell.angle_gamma   90.00
#
_symmetry.space_group_name_H-M   'P 1'
#
loop_
_entity.id
_entity.type
_entity.pdbx_description
1 polymer ?
#
loop_
_entity_poly.entity_id
_entity_poly.type
_entity_poly.pdbx_seq_one_letter_code
_entity_poly.pdbx_strand_id
1 'polypeptide(L)' 'MPGHGVVEDPVTGSLNAGIAQWLTGNGTLPASYVARQGTAIGRAGRVHVDTDDDGTIWVGGDTRLTVTGTVDVGD' A
#
# COMPACT_ATOMS: atom_id res chain seq x y z
N MET A 1 18.23 9.19 11.93
CA MET A 1 17.09 8.26 11.79
C MET A 1 16.52 8.44 10.40
N PRO A 2 16.28 7.40 9.58
CA PRO A 2 15.94 7.66 8.19
C PRO A 2 14.56 8.33 8.07
N GLY A 3 14.60 9.62 7.69
CA GLY A 3 13.57 10.32 6.92
C GLY A 3 12.45 11.04 7.67
N HIS A 4 11.54 10.31 8.33
CA HIS A 4 10.18 10.83 8.58
C HIS A 4 9.66 10.66 10.01
N GLY A 5 10.51 10.29 10.98
CA GLY A 5 10.08 10.05 12.37
C GLY A 5 9.22 8.79 12.56
N VAL A 6 8.95 8.05 11.50
CA VAL A 6 8.23 6.77 11.50
C VAL A 6 9.26 5.64 11.56
N VAL A 7 9.14 4.76 12.56
CA VAL A 7 10.02 3.58 12.72
C VAL A 7 9.66 2.49 11.69
N GLU A 8 8.37 2.29 11.44
CA GLU A 8 7.81 1.39 10.42
C GLU A 8 6.49 1.97 9.89
N ASP A 9 6.34 2.03 8.57
CA ASP A 9 5.08 2.42 7.94
C ASP A 9 4.10 1.23 7.97
N PRO A 10 2.87 1.40 8.51
CA PRO A 10 1.89 0.32 8.58
C PRO A 10 1.51 -0.28 7.23
N VAL A 11 1.43 0.54 6.16
CA VAL A 11 1.03 0.11 4.82
C VAL A 11 1.60 1.07 3.77
N THR A 12 2.54 0.61 2.95
CA THR A 12 3.21 1.46 1.94
C THR A 12 2.76 1.07 0.54
N GLY A 13 1.75 1.78 0.00
CA GLY A 13 1.20 1.48 -1.33
C GLY A 13 2.22 1.61 -2.47
N SER A 14 3.06 2.66 -2.45
CA SER A 14 4.08 2.91 -3.47
C SER A 14 5.14 1.82 -3.54
N LEU A 15 5.57 1.28 -2.38
CA LEU A 15 6.47 0.14 -2.34
C LEU A 15 5.82 -1.09 -2.99
N ASN A 16 4.55 -1.36 -2.66
CA ASN A 16 3.82 -2.49 -3.25
C ASN A 16 3.71 -2.36 -4.78
N ALA A 17 3.47 -1.16 -5.30
CA ALA A 17 3.49 -0.90 -6.75
C ALA A 17 4.86 -1.17 -7.39
N GLY A 18 5.94 -0.77 -6.72
CA GLY A 18 7.31 -0.97 -7.20
C GLY A 18 7.72 -2.44 -7.22
N ILE A 19 7.48 -3.17 -6.13
CA ILE A 19 7.88 -4.59 -6.05
C ILE A 19 7.02 -5.48 -6.94
N ALA A 20 5.75 -5.10 -7.21
CA ALA A 20 4.86 -5.82 -8.10
C ALA A 20 5.44 -5.94 -9.51
N GLN A 21 6.06 -4.87 -10.05
CA GLN A 21 6.71 -4.87 -11.36
C GLN A 21 7.69 -6.04 -11.52
N TRP A 22 8.47 -6.30 -10.47
CA TRP A 22 9.44 -7.39 -10.48
C TRP A 22 8.79 -8.75 -10.22
N LEU A 23 7.95 -8.84 -9.18
CA LEU A 23 7.37 -10.11 -8.72
C LEU A 23 6.36 -10.72 -9.69
N THR A 24 5.54 -9.91 -10.35
CA THR A 24 4.63 -10.39 -11.39
C THR A 24 5.36 -10.53 -12.72
N GLY A 25 6.26 -9.59 -13.04
CA GLY A 25 7.01 -9.58 -14.30
C GLY A 25 7.93 -10.79 -14.50
N ASN A 26 8.44 -11.39 -13.42
CA ASN A 26 9.23 -12.62 -13.47
C ASN A 26 8.44 -13.90 -13.15
N GLY A 27 7.12 -13.79 -12.94
CA GLY A 27 6.24 -14.92 -12.62
C GLY A 27 6.40 -15.49 -11.20
N THR A 28 7.09 -14.82 -10.28
CA THR A 28 7.19 -15.25 -8.87
C THR A 28 5.84 -15.19 -8.17
N LEU A 29 5.05 -14.16 -8.47
CA LEU A 29 3.68 -14.00 -8.02
C LEU A 29 2.71 -13.98 -9.22
N PRO A 30 1.46 -14.40 -9.01
CA PRO A 30 0.41 -14.24 -10.01
C PRO A 30 0.14 -12.76 -10.30
N ALA A 31 -0.52 -12.49 -11.43
CA ALA A 31 -0.90 -11.13 -11.83
C ALA A 31 -1.85 -10.44 -10.83
N SER A 32 -2.62 -11.20 -10.06
CA SER A 32 -3.50 -10.69 -9.00
C SER A 32 -3.15 -11.33 -7.67
N TYR A 33 -2.85 -10.51 -6.66
CA TYR A 33 -2.55 -10.98 -5.30
C TYR A 33 -2.85 -9.94 -4.22
N VAL A 34 -2.86 -10.39 -2.96
CA VAL A 34 -3.03 -9.52 -1.79
C VAL A 34 -1.78 -9.58 -0.92
N ALA A 35 -1.12 -8.43 -0.74
CA ALA A 35 -0.01 -8.27 0.19
C ALA A 35 -0.51 -7.84 1.58
N ARG A 36 0.18 -8.33 2.63
CA ARG A 36 -0.06 -7.97 4.02
C ARG A 36 1.13 -7.23 4.60
N GLN A 37 0.91 -6.04 5.19
CA GLN A 37 1.95 -5.21 5.82
C GLN A 37 1.53 -4.75 7.22
N GLY A 38 2.51 -4.45 8.07
CA GLY A 38 2.33 -3.83 9.38
C GLY A 38 2.02 -4.81 10.52
N THR A 39 2.04 -6.13 10.25
CA THR A 39 1.71 -7.15 11.27
C THR A 39 2.62 -7.07 12.49
N ALA A 40 3.90 -6.75 12.29
CA ALA A 40 4.87 -6.64 13.38
C ALA A 40 4.54 -5.51 14.37
N ILE A 41 3.89 -4.45 13.88
CA ILE A 41 3.44 -3.29 14.69
C ILE A 41 1.92 -3.34 14.99
N GLY A 42 1.30 -4.52 14.90
CA GLY A 42 -0.11 -4.73 15.24
C GLY A 42 -1.10 -4.14 14.22
N ARG A 43 -0.65 -3.85 13.01
CA ARG A 43 -1.47 -3.32 11.91
C ARG A 43 -1.78 -4.43 10.91
N ALA A 44 -2.93 -4.34 10.24
CA ALA A 44 -3.46 -5.40 9.39
C ALA A 44 -3.70 -4.91 7.96
N GLY A 45 -2.73 -4.19 7.39
CA GLY A 45 -2.79 -3.72 6.01
C GLY A 45 -3.09 -4.83 5.02
N ARG A 46 -3.97 -4.56 4.06
CA ARG A 46 -4.24 -5.40 2.90
C ARG A 46 -4.12 -4.53 1.66
N VAL A 47 -3.14 -4.85 0.82
CA VAL A 47 -2.90 -4.16 -0.44
C VAL A 47 -3.25 -5.12 -1.55
N HIS A 48 -4.24 -4.75 -2.35
CA HIS A 48 -4.67 -5.47 -3.53
C HIS A 48 -3.81 -5.01 -4.69
N VAL A 49 -3.18 -5.96 -5.37
CA VAL A 49 -2.35 -5.71 -6.54
C VAL A 49 -2.92 -6.50 -7.70
N ASP A 50 -3.18 -5.80 -8.80
CA ASP A 50 -3.60 -6.38 -10.07
C ASP A 50 -2.70 -5.83 -11.19
N THR A 51 -2.12 -6.72 -11.98
CA THR A 51 -1.33 -6.39 -13.16
C THR A 51 -2.12 -6.76 -14.41
N ASP A 52 -2.42 -5.76 -15.25
CA ASP A 52 -3.11 -5.94 -16.52
C ASP A 52 -2.16 -6.54 -17.59
N ASP A 53 -2.75 -7.03 -18.69
CA ASP A 53 -2.02 -7.64 -19.81
C ASP A 53 -1.00 -6.70 -20.47
N ASP A 54 -1.22 -5.38 -20.40
CA ASP A 54 -0.30 -4.35 -20.90
C ASP A 54 0.83 -4.00 -19.92
N GLY A 55 0.86 -4.66 -18.75
CA GLY A 55 1.83 -4.45 -17.69
C GLY A 55 1.47 -3.31 -16.72
N THR A 56 0.31 -2.69 -16.87
CA THR A 56 -0.17 -1.68 -15.91
C THR A 56 -0.43 -2.32 -14.55
N ILE A 57 0.06 -1.70 -13.48
CA ILE A 57 -0.11 -2.19 -12.11
C ILE A 57 -1.07 -1.28 -11.36
N TRP A 58 -2.16 -1.88 -10.92
CA TRP A 58 -3.14 -1.28 -10.04
C TRP A 58 -2.84 -1.67 -8.60
N VAL A 59 -2.84 -0.66 -7.72
CA VAL A 59 -2.69 -0.83 -6.29
C VAL A 59 -3.90 -0.24 -5.59
N GLY A 60 -4.64 -1.08 -4.87
CA GLY A 60 -5.86 -0.71 -4.19
C GLY A 60 -5.93 -1.24 -2.76
N GLY A 61 -6.94 -0.79 -2.03
CA GLY A 61 -7.24 -1.26 -0.68
C GLY A 61 -8.50 -0.62 -0.13
N ASP A 62 -9.05 -1.24 0.91
CA ASP A 62 -10.24 -0.73 1.59
C ASP A 62 -9.94 0.59 2.30
N THR A 63 -10.88 1.53 2.21
CA THR A 63 -10.81 2.81 2.94
C THR A 63 -12.00 2.95 3.88
N ARG A 64 -11.76 3.53 5.06
CA ARG A 64 -12.81 3.83 6.04
C ARG A 64 -12.72 5.28 6.51
N LEU A 65 -13.80 6.03 6.30
CA LEU A 65 -13.96 7.35 6.91
C LEU A 65 -14.02 7.20 8.44
N THR A 66 -12.98 7.68 9.12
CA THR A 66 -12.84 7.55 10.58
C THR A 66 -13.24 8.81 11.32
N VAL A 67 -12.97 9.97 10.74
CA VAL A 67 -13.30 11.28 11.31
C VAL A 67 -13.96 12.13 10.23
N THR A 68 -14.95 12.92 10.63
CA THR A 68 -15.61 13.93 9.78
C THR A 68 -15.79 15.18 10.63
N GLY A 69 -15.44 16.34 10.07
CA GLY A 69 -15.51 17.61 10.78
C GLY A 69 -14.95 18.76 9.96
N THR A 70 -14.79 19.91 10.60
CA THR A 70 -14.22 21.14 10.04
C THR A 70 -12.97 21.54 10.81
N VAL A 71 -11.97 22.07 10.10
CA VAL A 71 -10.76 22.66 10.69
C VAL A 71 -10.79 24.15 10.41
N ASP A 72 -10.62 24.96 11.46
CA ASP A 72 -10.32 26.37 11.35
C ASP A 72 -8.78 26.51 11.37
N VAL A 73 -8.22 27.15 10.35
CA VAL A 73 -6.78 27.35 10.21
C VAL A 73 -6.30 28.70 10.76
N GLY A 74 -7.22 29.56 11.23
CA GLY A 74 -6.91 30.94 11.61
C GLY A 74 -6.49 31.82 10.43
N ASP A 75 -6.27 33.11 10.69
CA ASP A 75 -5.62 34.05 9.76
C ASP A 75 -4.08 33.87 9.76
#